data_AF-A0A8T4PG76-F1
#
_entry.id   AF-A0A8T4PG76-F1
#
_cell.length_a   1.000
_cell.length_b   1.000
_cell.length_c   1.000
_cell.angle_alpha   90.00
_cell.angle_beta   90.00
_cell.angle_gamma   90.00
#
_symmetry.space_group_name_H-M   'P 1'
#
loop_
_entity.id
_entity.type
_entity.pdbx_description
1 polymer ?
#
loop_
_entity_poly.entity_id
_entity_poly.type
_entity_poly.pdbx_seq_one_letter_code
_entity_poly.pdbx_strand_id
1 'polypeptide(L)'
;MSKNNFKTIKLNREICELIGAFIGDGYLGIYGRKKNQYVIGISGDKKLDEDYLKNYLKPLIKRNFPFTNPKLYYRNDENTLMLRVNSKILHNLFMELGFDNGKKSNVVTIPKKIIENEEFVKMTIRGIFDTDGCVFFDKRKPYYKPYPRITL
;
A
#
# COMPACT_ATOMS: atom_id res chain seq x y z
N MET A 1 27.91 3.04 10.58
CA MET A 1 26.57 2.82 9.98
C MET A 1 26.62 1.53 9.16
N SER A 2 26.01 0.45 9.64
CA SER A 2 26.03 -0.82 8.90
C SER A 2 25.37 -0.65 7.54
N LYS A 3 26.06 -1.08 6.49
CA LYS A 3 25.45 -1.28 5.17
C LYS A 3 24.46 -2.42 5.32
N ASN A 4 23.20 -2.10 5.61
CA ASN A 4 22.14 -3.10 5.66
C ASN A 4 21.92 -3.64 4.24
N ASN A 5 22.34 -4.89 4.02
CA ASN A 5 22.20 -5.61 2.74
C ASN A 5 20.76 -6.15 2.59
N PHE A 6 19.76 -5.28 2.53
CA PHE A 6 18.46 -5.66 1.98
C PHE A 6 18.60 -5.73 0.45
N LYS A 7 19.07 -6.88 -0.05
CA LYS A 7 19.17 -7.17 -1.48
C LYS A 7 17.85 -7.66 -2.08
N THR A 8 16.95 -8.19 -1.26
CA THR A 8 15.66 -8.76 -1.70
C THR A 8 14.62 -8.64 -0.59
N ILE A 9 13.35 -8.46 -0.95
CA ILE A 9 12.22 -8.61 -0.01
C ILE A 9 12.04 -10.09 0.34
N LYS A 10 12.03 -10.41 1.63
CA LYS A 10 11.58 -11.72 2.13
C LYS A 10 10.08 -11.63 2.37
N LEU A 11 9.28 -12.37 1.60
CA LEU A 11 7.83 -12.37 1.75
C LEU A 11 7.40 -12.99 3.08
N ASN A 12 6.42 -12.38 3.71
CA ASN A 12 5.67 -12.87 4.85
C ASN A 12 4.24 -12.30 4.77
N ARG A 13 3.36 -12.69 5.71
CA ARG A 13 1.95 -12.27 5.71
C ARG A 13 1.79 -10.74 5.71
N GLU A 14 2.49 -10.05 6.61
CA GLU A 14 2.45 -8.60 6.74
C GLU A 14 2.94 -7.87 5.48
N ILE A 15 4.02 -8.36 4.85
CA ILE A 15 4.55 -7.79 3.61
C ILE A 15 3.58 -8.01 2.45
N CYS A 16 2.93 -9.17 2.36
CA CYS A 16 1.95 -9.44 1.31
C CYS A 16 0.73 -8.52 1.44
N GLU A 17 0.28 -8.25 2.66
CA GLU A 17 -0.77 -7.27 2.94
C GLU A 17 -0.35 -5.84 2.61
N LEU A 18 0.87 -5.43 2.98
CA LEU A 18 1.42 -4.13 2.58
C LEU A 18 1.52 -3.97 1.06
N ILE A 19 1.92 -5.03 0.35
CA ILE A 19 1.93 -5.06 -1.11
C ILE A 19 0.52 -4.89 -1.66
N GLY A 20 -0.49 -5.51 -1.03
CA GLY A 20 -1.89 -5.32 -1.38
C GLY A 20 -2.36 -3.88 -1.24
N ALA A 21 -2.14 -3.27 -0.07
CA ALA A 21 -2.47 -1.86 0.16
C ALA A 21 -1.70 -0.92 -0.77
N PHE A 22 -0.48 -1.32 -1.17
CA PHE A 22 0.31 -0.58 -2.15
C PHE A 22 -0.23 -0.72 -3.59
N ILE A 23 -0.89 -1.83 -3.93
CA ILE A 23 -1.50 -2.01 -5.24
C ILE A 23 -2.68 -1.05 -5.43
N GLY A 24 -3.52 -0.86 -4.40
CA GLY A 24 -4.65 0.07 -4.49
C GLY A 24 -4.21 1.54 -4.42
N ASP A 25 -3.69 1.96 -3.26
CA ASP A 25 -3.42 3.37 -2.99
C ASP A 25 -1.93 3.77 -3.02
N GLY A 26 -1.07 2.84 -3.41
CA GLY A 26 0.38 3.02 -3.36
C GLY A 26 0.99 3.71 -4.57
N TYR A 27 2.05 4.48 -4.33
CA TYR A 27 2.86 5.11 -5.37
C TYR A 27 4.35 5.09 -5.05
N LEU A 28 5.15 5.08 -6.12
CA LEU A 28 6.58 5.35 -6.09
C LEU A 28 6.84 6.72 -6.71
N GLY A 29 7.72 7.48 -6.08
CA GLY A 29 8.11 8.81 -6.54
C GLY A 29 9.60 9.04 -6.38
N ILE A 30 10.18 9.77 -7.34
CA ILE A 30 11.54 10.29 -7.25
C ILE A 30 11.45 11.81 -7.38
N TYR A 31 11.73 12.51 -6.28
CA TYR A 31 11.60 13.95 -6.18
C TYR A 31 12.96 14.65 -5.95
N GLY A 32 12.91 15.98 -5.89
CA GLY A 32 14.05 16.86 -5.70
C GLY A 32 14.69 17.29 -7.02
N ARG A 33 15.32 18.47 -7.03
CA ARG A 33 15.96 19.04 -8.23
C ARG A 33 16.97 18.10 -8.89
N LYS A 34 17.65 17.28 -8.08
CA LYS A 34 18.63 16.27 -8.52
C LYS A 34 18.08 14.84 -8.58
N LYS A 35 16.75 14.64 -8.48
CA LYS A 35 16.09 13.32 -8.46
C LYS A 35 16.72 12.33 -7.46
N ASN A 36 16.98 12.80 -6.25
CA ASN A 36 17.68 12.04 -5.21
C ASN A 36 16.79 11.66 -4.01
N GLN A 37 15.51 12.05 -4.02
CA GLN A 37 14.56 11.71 -2.97
C GLN A 37 13.64 10.59 -3.44
N TYR A 38 13.91 9.37 -2.99
CA TYR A 38 13.15 8.17 -3.33
C TYR A 38 12.07 7.96 -2.28
N VAL A 39 10.81 7.93 -2.73
CA VAL A 39 9.64 7.89 -1.88
C VAL A 39 8.77 6.72 -2.28
N ILE A 40 8.34 5.97 -1.28
CA ILE A 40 7.18 5.10 -1.36
C ILE A 40 6.08 5.73 -0.51
N GLY A 41 4.86 5.77 -1.01
CA GLY A 41 3.73 6.32 -0.27
C GLY A 41 2.44 5.54 -0.50
N ILE A 42 1.54 5.59 0.48
CA ILE A 42 0.16 5.13 0.39
C ILE A 42 -0.71 6.33 0.76
N SER A 43 -1.68 6.66 -0.08
CA SER A 43 -2.61 7.78 0.14
C SER A 43 -3.91 7.25 0.78
N GLY A 44 -4.69 8.14 1.36
CA GLY A 44 -6.02 7.79 1.89
C GLY A 44 -6.77 9.04 2.35
N ASP A 45 -8.05 8.89 2.64
CA ASP A 45 -8.89 9.93 3.22
C ASP A 45 -8.47 10.21 4.67
N LYS A 46 -8.31 11.50 4.98
CA LYS A 46 -7.86 12.01 6.27
C LYS A 46 -8.69 11.54 7.47
N LYS A 47 -9.96 11.22 7.28
CA LYS A 47 -10.88 10.78 8.35
C LYS A 47 -11.10 9.28 8.31
N LEU A 48 -11.34 8.72 7.14
CA LEU A 48 -11.72 7.31 7.00
C LEU A 48 -10.51 6.38 7.17
N ASP A 49 -9.34 6.80 6.67
CA ASP A 49 -8.16 5.91 6.56
C ASP A 49 -7.06 6.25 7.58
N GLU A 50 -7.25 7.27 8.43
CA GLU A 50 -6.22 7.69 9.38
C GLU A 50 -5.83 6.56 10.33
N ASP A 51 -6.80 5.85 10.91
CA ASP A 51 -6.50 4.77 11.85
C ASP A 51 -5.72 3.63 11.18
N TYR A 52 -6.16 3.22 10.00
CA TYR A 52 -5.48 2.19 9.20
C TYR A 52 -4.05 2.61 8.84
N LEU A 53 -3.85 3.82 8.32
CA LEU A 53 -2.53 4.29 7.92
C LEU A 53 -1.61 4.54 9.13
N LYS A 54 -2.14 5.09 10.23
CA LYS A 54 -1.37 5.53 11.41
C LYS A 54 -1.07 4.39 12.38
N ASN A 55 -2.07 3.59 12.72
CA ASN A 55 -2.01 2.62 13.80
C ASN A 55 -1.77 1.21 13.29
N TYR A 56 -2.06 0.93 12.02
CA TYR A 56 -1.82 -0.39 11.42
C TYR A 56 -0.63 -0.42 10.46
N LEU A 57 -0.72 0.26 9.30
CA LEU A 57 0.30 0.18 8.26
C LEU A 57 1.65 0.79 8.68
N LYS A 58 1.65 1.92 9.39
CA LYS A 58 2.90 2.55 9.84
C LYS A 58 3.72 1.65 10.76
N PRO A 59 3.16 1.04 11.83
CA PRO A 59 3.88 0.04 12.63
C PRO A 59 4.31 -1.19 11.83
N LEU A 60 3.45 -1.69 10.93
CA LEU A 60 3.76 -2.83 10.06
C LEU A 60 5.00 -2.56 9.20
N ILE A 61 5.06 -1.41 8.54
CA ILE A 61 6.24 -0.97 7.77
C ILE A 61 7.46 -0.90 8.67
N LYS A 62 7.33 -0.33 9.88
CA LYS A 62 8.45 -0.19 10.80
C LYS A 62 8.99 -1.54 11.30
N ARG A 63 8.13 -2.53 11.54
CA ARG A 63 8.53 -3.90 11.92
C ARG A 63 9.28 -4.61 10.80
N ASN A 64 8.76 -4.56 9.57
CA ASN A 64 9.35 -5.27 8.43
C ASN A 64 10.57 -4.56 7.83
N PHE A 65 10.62 -3.23 7.96
CA PHE A 65 11.70 -2.40 7.42
C PHE A 65 12.25 -1.46 8.51
N PRO A 66 12.93 -1.98 9.55
CA PRO A 66 13.34 -1.20 10.72
C PRO A 66 14.32 -0.07 10.42
N PHE A 67 15.02 -0.14 9.28
CA PHE A 67 15.91 0.92 8.78
C PHE A 67 15.16 2.14 8.22
N THR A 68 13.83 2.07 8.12
CA THR A 68 12.99 3.15 7.60
C THR A 68 12.39 4.02 8.71
N ASN A 69 11.87 5.19 8.32
CA ASN A 69 11.14 6.09 9.19
C ASN A 69 9.83 6.52 8.52
N PRO A 70 8.76 5.71 8.59
CA PRO A 70 7.47 6.02 8.01
C PRO A 70 6.83 7.25 8.70
N LYS A 71 6.35 8.21 7.90
CA LYS A 71 5.78 9.47 8.37
C LYS A 71 4.43 9.73 7.72
N LEU A 72 3.51 10.31 8.49
CA LEU A 72 2.23 10.79 7.98
C LEU A 72 2.39 12.22 7.50
N TYR A 73 1.76 12.53 6.37
CA TYR A 73 1.71 13.84 5.77
C TYR A 73 0.25 14.17 5.50
N TYR A 74 -0.28 15.18 6.18
CA TYR A 74 -1.63 15.67 5.98
C TYR A 74 -1.58 16.80 4.95
N ARG A 75 -2.42 16.73 3.91
CA ARG A 75 -2.62 17.88 3.03
C ARG A 75 -3.53 18.89 3.74
N ASN A 76 -3.21 20.17 3.59
CA ASN A 76 -3.96 21.24 4.25
C ASN A 76 -5.26 21.57 3.50
N ASP A 77 -5.22 21.49 2.17
CA ASP A 77 -6.31 21.95 1.30
C ASP A 77 -7.18 20.81 0.74
N GLU A 78 -6.92 19.57 1.18
CA GLU A 78 -7.61 18.36 0.72
C GLU A 78 -7.88 17.42 1.91
N ASN A 79 -8.92 16.59 1.83
CA ASN A 79 -9.17 15.51 2.80
C ASN A 79 -8.24 14.31 2.58
N THR A 80 -6.97 14.56 2.26
CA THR A 80 -6.00 13.53 1.92
C THR A 80 -4.90 13.47 2.97
N LEU A 81 -4.59 12.26 3.42
CA LEU A 81 -3.38 11.96 4.19
C LEU A 81 -2.50 10.99 3.40
N MET A 82 -1.20 11.01 3.67
CA MET A 82 -0.26 10.11 3.02
C MET A 82 0.70 9.53 4.05
N LEU A 83 0.79 8.20 4.08
CA LEU A 83 1.87 7.50 4.76
C LEU A 83 3.06 7.38 3.81
N ARG A 84 4.15 8.09 4.07
CA ARG A 84 5.34 8.11 3.21
C ARG A 84 6.59 7.58 3.90
N VAL A 85 7.44 6.94 3.12
CA VAL A 85 8.78 6.51 3.53
C VAL A 85 9.79 7.02 2.52
N ASN A 86 10.74 7.83 3.00
CA ASN A 86 11.88 8.28 2.20
C ASN A 86 13.02 7.27 2.33
N SER A 87 13.13 6.35 1.37
CA SER A 87 14.13 5.28 1.40
C SER A 87 14.40 4.76 -0.01
N LYS A 88 15.63 4.99 -0.51
CA LYS A 88 16.08 4.44 -1.80
C LYS A 88 16.07 2.90 -1.80
N ILE A 89 16.42 2.29 -0.68
CA ILE A 89 16.42 0.83 -0.54
C ILE A 89 15.00 0.30 -0.68
N LEU A 90 14.04 0.81 0.09
CA LEU A 90 12.66 0.32 0.05
C LEU A 90 11.99 0.58 -1.30
N HIS A 91 12.25 1.75 -1.89
CA HIS A 91 11.79 2.08 -3.24
C HIS A 91 12.29 1.06 -4.27
N ASN A 92 13.60 0.78 -4.30
CA ASN A 92 14.18 -0.19 -5.22
C ASN A 92 13.64 -1.61 -5.00
N LEU A 93 13.41 -2.02 -3.75
CA LEU A 93 12.80 -3.31 -3.46
C LEU A 93 11.39 -3.46 -4.03
N PHE A 94 10.59 -2.38 -4.05
CA PHE A 94 9.27 -2.38 -4.69
C PHE A 94 9.39 -2.34 -6.23
N MET A 95 10.38 -1.63 -6.78
CA MET A 95 10.69 -1.71 -8.22
C MET A 95 11.04 -3.15 -8.65
N GLU A 96 11.82 -3.88 -7.86
CA GLU A 96 12.17 -5.29 -8.10
C GLU A 96 10.96 -6.25 -8.04
N LEU A 97 9.88 -5.85 -7.38
CA LEU A 97 8.61 -6.57 -7.40
C LEU A 97 7.78 -6.30 -8.66
N GLY A 98 8.21 -5.37 -9.51
CA GLY A 98 7.52 -4.99 -10.75
C GLY A 98 6.67 -3.72 -10.63
N PHE A 99 6.84 -2.92 -9.57
CA PHE A 99 6.13 -1.64 -9.44
C PHE A 99 6.92 -0.49 -10.06
N ASP A 100 6.33 0.23 -11.01
CA ASP A 100 7.01 1.35 -11.67
C ASP A 100 6.80 2.71 -10.95
N ASN A 101 7.49 3.75 -11.41
CA ASN A 101 7.20 5.13 -11.03
C ASN A 101 6.10 5.70 -11.94
N GLY A 102 5.22 6.58 -11.40
CA GLY A 102 4.18 7.25 -12.20
C GLY A 102 2.83 6.55 -12.16
N LYS A 103 2.02 6.69 -13.22
CA LYS A 103 0.64 6.18 -13.29
C LYS A 103 0.64 4.65 -13.46
N LYS A 104 -0.02 3.92 -12.54
CA LYS A 104 0.04 2.45 -12.46
C LYS A 104 -1.27 1.73 -12.74
N SER A 105 -2.38 2.47 -12.83
CA SER A 105 -3.73 1.91 -12.74
C SER A 105 -4.05 0.80 -13.74
N ASN A 106 -3.34 0.73 -14.87
CA ASN A 106 -3.59 -0.27 -15.93
C ASN A 106 -2.51 -1.36 -16.04
N VAL A 107 -1.43 -1.29 -15.27
CA VAL A 107 -0.27 -2.19 -15.41
C VAL A 107 0.12 -2.92 -14.13
N VAL A 108 -0.45 -2.51 -12.99
CA VAL A 108 -0.12 -3.11 -11.70
C VAL A 108 -0.65 -4.55 -11.64
N THR A 109 0.21 -5.48 -11.25
CA THR A 109 -0.14 -6.90 -11.08
C THR A 109 0.38 -7.42 -9.76
N ILE A 110 -0.28 -8.43 -9.19
CA ILE A 110 0.27 -9.16 -8.03
C ILE A 110 1.57 -9.85 -8.47
N PRO A 111 2.70 -9.63 -7.77
CA PRO A 111 3.97 -10.28 -8.11
C PRO A 111 3.86 -11.81 -8.17
N LYS A 112 4.45 -12.45 -9.20
CA LYS A 112 4.37 -13.91 -9.40
C LYS A 112 4.77 -14.73 -8.16
N LYS A 113 5.78 -14.27 -7.42
CA LYS A 113 6.25 -14.89 -6.17
C LYS A 113 5.19 -14.99 -5.06
N ILE A 114 4.14 -14.18 -5.14
CA ILE A 114 2.99 -14.21 -4.21
C ILE A 114 1.95 -15.23 -4.70
N ILE A 115 1.70 -15.28 -6.02
CA ILE A 115 0.67 -16.13 -6.64
C ILE A 115 0.90 -17.62 -6.35
N GLU A 116 2.15 -18.03 -6.21
CA GLU A 116 2.53 -19.41 -5.92
C GLU A 116 2.19 -19.88 -4.49
N ASN A 117 1.72 -18.98 -3.61
CA ASN A 117 1.36 -19.29 -2.23
C ASN A 117 -0.02 -18.73 -1.86
N GLU A 118 -0.99 -19.61 -1.63
CA GLU A 118 -2.38 -19.26 -1.34
C GLU A 118 -2.53 -18.31 -0.14
N GLU A 119 -1.74 -18.51 0.92
CA GLU A 119 -1.79 -17.65 2.11
C GLU A 119 -1.28 -16.24 1.79
N PHE A 120 -0.22 -16.14 0.97
CA PHE A 120 0.28 -14.84 0.54
C PHE A 120 -0.71 -14.13 -0.38
N VAL A 121 -1.37 -14.85 -1.29
CA VAL A 121 -2.47 -14.31 -2.10
C VAL A 121 -3.59 -13.77 -1.22
N LYS A 122 -4.03 -14.52 -0.20
CA LYS A 122 -5.08 -14.07 0.74
C LYS A 122 -4.70 -12.76 1.44
N MET A 123 -3.47 -12.67 1.93
CA MET A 123 -2.99 -11.45 2.60
C MET A 123 -2.90 -10.27 1.62
N THR A 124 -2.46 -10.50 0.37
CA THR A 124 -2.45 -9.45 -0.66
C THR A 124 -3.86 -8.99 -1.05
N ILE A 125 -4.81 -9.90 -1.23
CA ILE A 125 -6.21 -9.54 -1.52
C ILE A 125 -6.80 -8.74 -0.36
N ARG A 126 -6.52 -9.14 0.89
CA ARG A 126 -6.93 -8.36 2.07
C ARG A 126 -6.42 -6.92 1.99
N GLY A 127 -5.13 -6.73 1.70
CA GLY A 127 -4.56 -5.38 1.56
C GLY A 127 -5.17 -4.56 0.43
N ILE A 128 -5.46 -5.17 -0.73
CA ILE A 128 -6.15 -4.50 -1.84
C ILE A 128 -7.57 -4.11 -1.41
N PHE A 129 -8.25 -4.99 -0.70
CA PHE A 129 -9.63 -4.77 -0.28
C PHE A 129 -9.74 -3.72 0.84
N ASP A 130 -8.75 -3.63 1.73
CA ASP A 130 -8.70 -2.59 2.77
C ASP A 130 -8.51 -1.18 2.18
N THR A 131 -8.09 -1.06 0.91
CA THR A 131 -7.93 0.24 0.21
C THR A 131 -9.01 0.49 -0.83
N ASP A 132 -9.14 -0.38 -1.84
CA ASP A 132 -10.07 -0.21 -2.96
C ASP A 132 -11.38 -0.97 -2.77
N GLY A 133 -11.45 -1.87 -1.79
CA GLY A 133 -12.62 -2.69 -1.54
C GLY A 133 -13.74 -1.92 -0.86
N CYS A 134 -14.97 -2.18 -1.30
CA CYS A 134 -16.16 -1.59 -0.71
C CYS A 134 -17.21 -2.66 -0.40
N VAL A 135 -17.71 -2.62 0.85
CA VAL A 135 -18.88 -3.37 1.28
C VAL A 135 -20.01 -2.38 1.52
N PHE A 136 -21.14 -2.59 0.85
CA PHE A 136 -22.31 -1.73 1.01
C PHE A 136 -23.60 -2.51 0.90
N PHE A 137 -24.67 -1.96 1.46
CA PHE A 137 -26.00 -2.51 1.28
C PHE A 137 -26.68 -1.87 0.07
N ASP A 138 -27.07 -2.70 -0.89
CA ASP A 138 -27.89 -2.30 -2.02
C ASP A 138 -29.33 -2.08 -1.56
N LYS A 139 -29.79 -0.84 -1.71
CA LYS A 139 -31.10 -0.36 -1.27
C LYS A 139 -32.10 -0.23 -2.42
N ARG A 140 -31.80 -0.77 -3.61
CA ARG A 140 -32.72 -0.67 -4.76
C ARG A 140 -34.05 -1.38 -4.47
N LYS A 141 -35.15 -0.78 -4.96
CA LYS A 141 -36.54 -1.24 -4.76
C LYS A 141 -36.83 -2.72 -5.06
N PRO A 142 -36.14 -3.42 -6.00
CA PRO A 142 -36.37 -4.85 -6.23
C PRO A 142 -36.05 -5.74 -5.03
N TYR A 143 -35.24 -5.26 -4.07
CA TYR A 143 -34.86 -6.02 -2.90
C TYR A 143 -35.84 -5.77 -1.73
N TYR A 144 -36.44 -6.84 -1.22
CA TYR A 144 -37.34 -6.78 -0.06
C TYR A 144 -36.63 -6.32 1.24
N LYS A 145 -35.32 -6.58 1.35
CA LYS A 145 -34.42 -6.10 2.40
C LYS A 145 -33.11 -5.63 1.76
N PRO A 146 -32.39 -4.66 2.34
CA PRO A 146 -31.10 -4.22 1.79
C PRO A 146 -30.14 -5.42 1.60
N TYR A 147 -29.60 -5.57 0.39
CA TYR A 147 -28.78 -6.73 0.01
C TYR A 147 -27.28 -6.37 0.12
N PRO A 148 -26.48 -7.08 0.95
CA PRO A 148 -25.06 -6.79 1.06
C PRO A 148 -24.34 -7.09 -0.26
N ARG A 149 -23.50 -6.15 -0.69
CA ARG A 149 -22.67 -6.24 -1.89
C ARG A 149 -21.22 -5.97 -1.53
N ILE A 150 -20.35 -6.61 -2.30
CA ILE A 150 -18.90 -6.45 -2.27
C ILE A 150 -18.49 -6.00 -3.67
N THR A 151 -17.68 -4.95 -3.75
CA THR A 151 -17.04 -4.51 -4.99
C THR A 151 -15.58 -4.16 -4.72
N LEU A 152 -14.78 -4.25 -5.77
CA LEU A 152 -13.51 -3.55 -5.91
C LEU A 152 -13.72 -2.31 -6.80
#